data_AF-I4H9E7-F1
#
_entry.id   AF-I4H9E7-F1
#
_cell.length_a   1.000
_cell.length_b   1.000
_cell.length_c   1.000
_cell.angle_alpha   90.00
_cell.angle_beta   90.00
_cell.angle_gamma   90.00
#
_symmetry.space_group_name_H-M   'P 1'
#
loop_
_entity.id
_entity.type
_entity.pdbx_description
1 polymer ?
#
loop_
_entity_poly.entity_id
_entity_poly.type
_entity_poly.pdbx_seq_one_letter_code
_entity_poly.pdbx_strand_id
1 'polypeptide(L)'
;MTAQEVLELIQQAKDERARELDLSGRNLTEIPPEIPQLTSLQDLYLYSNQIREIPEALTHLTPLQYLYLSDNQIREIPEALTQLTSLQSLDLRNNQISEIPEALAHLTSLRFLLLNYNQIREIPEALAHLVNLKLLVLENNPITNVPPEIIRQGWGKEIWDDGNPQAIFSYLKNKAKRPLNELKVLLVGEGDVGKTSLLKRLLHNTFNSGEPKTPGINLEKWQLPQKPDIRLNLWDFGGQKVMQTTHQFFLTKRSLYLLVLDNRKNEQQNRLEYWLKLIETYGGNSPVIIVGNCAGSSGFCV
;
A
#
# COMPACT_ATOMS: atom_id res chain seq x y z
N MET A 1 -11.73 0.17 -35.74
CA MET A 1 -11.91 -1.21 -36.21
C MET A 1 -13.36 -1.59 -35.96
N THR A 2 -14.03 -2.20 -36.93
CA THR A 2 -15.41 -2.70 -36.82
C THR A 2 -15.43 -4.08 -36.18
N ALA A 3 -16.58 -4.54 -35.68
CA ALA A 3 -16.73 -5.90 -35.18
C ALA A 3 -16.40 -6.96 -36.24
N GLN A 4 -16.66 -6.66 -37.52
CA GLN A 4 -16.35 -7.54 -38.64
C GLN A 4 -14.85 -7.75 -38.83
N GLU A 5 -14.04 -6.69 -38.73
CA GLU A 5 -12.58 -6.79 -38.84
C GLU A 5 -11.98 -7.61 -37.70
N VAL A 6 -12.55 -7.56 -36.49
CA VAL A 6 -12.13 -8.42 -35.37
C VAL A 6 -12.43 -9.90 -35.66
N LEU A 7 -13.62 -10.20 -36.19
CA LEU A 7 -13.98 -11.57 -36.57
C LEU A 7 -13.07 -12.11 -37.69
N GLU A 8 -12.69 -11.27 -38.65
CA GLU A 8 -11.75 -11.63 -39.71
C GLU A 8 -10.36 -11.97 -39.15
N LEU A 9 -9.86 -11.19 -38.18
CA LEU A 9 -8.59 -11.50 -37.49
C LEU A 9 -8.65 -12.83 -36.71
N ILE A 10 -9.76 -13.09 -36.01
CA ILE A 10 -9.96 -14.35 -35.29
C ILE A 10 -10.02 -15.53 -36.27
N GLN A 11 -10.75 -15.37 -37.38
CA GLN A 11 -10.87 -16.39 -38.41
C GLN A 11 -9.51 -16.67 -39.07
N GLN A 12 -8.73 -15.64 -39.39
CA GLN A 12 -7.38 -15.79 -39.90
C GLN A 12 -6.48 -16.54 -38.90
N ALA A 13 -6.50 -16.15 -37.62
CA ALA A 13 -5.74 -16.84 -36.57
C ALA A 13 -6.13 -18.31 -36.44
N LYS A 14 -7.41 -18.64 -36.63
CA LYS A 14 -7.92 -20.02 -36.65
C LYS A 14 -7.37 -20.81 -37.83
N ASP A 15 -7.42 -20.25 -39.03
CA ASP A 15 -6.98 -20.90 -40.27
C ASP A 15 -5.47 -21.14 -40.28
N GLU A 16 -4.70 -20.20 -39.72
CA GLU A 16 -3.25 -20.28 -39.62
C GLU A 16 -2.77 -21.12 -38.42
N ARG A 17 -3.68 -21.53 -37.51
CA ARG A 17 -3.34 -22.15 -36.22
C ARG A 17 -2.32 -21.29 -35.46
N ALA A 18 -2.61 -19.99 -35.39
CA ALA A 18 -1.73 -19.02 -34.79
C ALA A 18 -1.44 -19.38 -33.32
N ARG A 19 -0.22 -19.06 -32.89
CA ARG A 19 0.20 -19.14 -31.48
C ARG A 19 -0.01 -17.82 -30.76
N GLU A 20 -0.19 -16.75 -31.50
CA GLU A 20 -0.29 -15.39 -30.99
C GLU A 20 -1.49 -14.70 -31.63
N LEU A 21 -2.26 -13.97 -30.84
CA LEU A 21 -3.37 -13.15 -31.30
C LEU A 21 -3.41 -11.85 -30.51
N ASP A 22 -3.35 -10.73 -31.23
CA ASP A 22 -3.48 -9.38 -30.66
C ASP A 22 -4.79 -8.71 -31.08
N LEU A 23 -5.66 -8.52 -30.10
CA LEU A 23 -6.94 -7.81 -30.19
C LEU A 23 -6.99 -6.61 -29.24
N SER A 24 -5.84 -6.02 -28.94
CA SER A 24 -5.73 -4.88 -28.04
C SER A 24 -6.22 -3.58 -28.69
N GLY A 25 -6.82 -2.68 -27.90
CA GLY A 25 -7.27 -1.38 -28.41
C GLY A 25 -8.45 -1.45 -29.39
N ARG A 26 -9.29 -2.49 -29.31
CA ARG A 26 -10.38 -2.76 -30.27
C ARG A 26 -11.78 -2.40 -29.76
N ASN A 27 -11.88 -1.75 -28.59
CA ASN A 27 -13.14 -1.41 -27.93
C ASN A 27 -14.05 -2.63 -27.67
N LEU A 28 -13.46 -3.80 -27.44
CA LEU A 28 -14.21 -5.01 -27.13
C LEU A 28 -14.87 -4.88 -25.75
N THR A 29 -16.16 -5.16 -25.65
CA THR A 29 -16.88 -5.20 -24.37
C THR A 29 -16.87 -6.57 -23.70
N GLU A 30 -16.53 -7.61 -24.46
CA GLU A 30 -16.45 -9.01 -24.07
C GLU A 30 -15.36 -9.71 -24.88
N ILE A 31 -14.88 -10.86 -24.39
CA ILE A 31 -13.98 -11.72 -25.15
C ILE A 31 -14.83 -12.50 -26.16
N PRO A 32 -14.59 -12.36 -27.48
CA PRO A 32 -15.37 -13.04 -28.50
C PRO A 32 -15.48 -14.56 -28.27
N PRO A 33 -16.68 -15.17 -28.41
CA PRO A 33 -16.92 -16.58 -28.12
C PRO A 33 -16.18 -17.54 -29.06
N GLU A 34 -15.61 -17.05 -30.16
CA GLU A 34 -14.78 -17.80 -31.10
C GLU A 34 -13.34 -18.00 -30.58
N ILE A 35 -12.83 -17.14 -29.69
CA ILE A 35 -11.46 -17.23 -29.16
C ILE A 35 -11.17 -18.58 -28.49
N PRO A 36 -12.05 -19.15 -27.65
CA PRO A 36 -11.89 -20.50 -27.10
C PRO A 36 -11.65 -21.63 -28.11
N GLN A 37 -11.94 -21.42 -29.40
CA GLN A 37 -11.71 -22.40 -30.46
C GLN A 37 -10.27 -22.41 -30.99
N LEU A 38 -9.46 -21.39 -30.64
CA LEU A 38 -8.07 -21.23 -31.08
C LEU A 38 -7.11 -22.06 -30.22
N THR A 39 -7.28 -23.39 -30.21
CA THR A 39 -6.56 -24.29 -29.28
C THR A 39 -5.04 -24.37 -29.49
N SER A 40 -4.48 -23.70 -30.50
CA SER A 40 -3.03 -23.54 -30.70
C SER A 40 -2.43 -22.32 -29.98
N LEU A 41 -3.27 -21.44 -29.44
CA LEU A 41 -2.87 -20.15 -28.91
C LEU A 41 -2.01 -20.31 -27.64
N GLN A 42 -0.91 -19.56 -27.61
CA GLN A 42 0.02 -19.46 -26.49
C GLN A 42 -0.02 -18.04 -25.91
N ASP A 43 -0.23 -17.03 -26.75
CA ASP A 43 -0.13 -15.62 -26.37
C ASP A 43 -1.42 -14.89 -26.82
N LEU A 44 -2.13 -14.31 -25.86
CA LEU A 44 -3.37 -13.58 -26.11
C LEU A 44 -3.28 -12.16 -25.53
N TYR A 45 -3.30 -11.17 -26.41
CA TYR A 45 -3.29 -9.76 -26.07
C TYR A 45 -4.68 -9.16 -26.24
N LEU A 46 -5.26 -8.68 -25.15
CA LEU A 46 -6.59 -8.09 -25.05
C LEU A 46 -6.57 -6.77 -24.26
N TYR A 47 -5.40 -6.15 -24.11
CA TYR A 47 -5.25 -4.95 -23.30
C TYR A 47 -5.92 -3.72 -23.95
N SER A 48 -6.24 -2.71 -23.14
CA SER A 48 -6.89 -1.47 -23.62
C SER A 48 -8.23 -1.72 -24.34
N ASN A 49 -9.11 -2.49 -23.72
CA ASN A 49 -10.47 -2.75 -24.20
C ASN A 49 -11.50 -2.33 -23.13
N GLN A 50 -12.74 -2.79 -23.24
CA GLN A 50 -13.83 -2.55 -22.29
C GLN A 50 -14.40 -3.88 -21.75
N ILE A 51 -13.57 -4.93 -21.72
CA ILE A 51 -13.96 -6.29 -21.34
C ILE A 51 -14.37 -6.31 -19.88
N ARG A 52 -15.54 -6.89 -19.58
CA ARG A 52 -16.10 -6.92 -18.22
C ARG A 52 -15.90 -8.23 -17.48
N GLU A 53 -15.66 -9.30 -18.22
CA GLU A 53 -15.56 -10.65 -17.68
C GLU A 53 -14.58 -11.51 -18.48
N ILE A 54 -13.98 -12.47 -17.78
CA ILE A 54 -13.21 -13.55 -18.40
C ILE A 54 -14.16 -14.75 -18.47
N PRO A 55 -14.57 -15.21 -19.66
CA PRO A 55 -15.51 -16.32 -19.77
C PRO A 55 -14.81 -17.63 -19.38
N GLU A 56 -15.55 -18.53 -18.72
CA GLU A 56 -15.03 -19.86 -18.37
C GLU A 56 -14.53 -20.62 -19.60
N ALA A 57 -15.13 -20.42 -20.76
CA ALA A 57 -14.71 -21.06 -22.01
C ALA A 57 -13.25 -20.76 -22.40
N LEU A 58 -12.64 -19.70 -21.86
CA LEU A 58 -11.23 -19.38 -22.11
C LEU A 58 -10.29 -20.50 -21.62
N THR A 59 -10.74 -21.35 -20.69
CA THR A 59 -9.97 -22.50 -20.19
C THR A 59 -9.68 -23.57 -21.24
N HIS A 60 -10.40 -23.57 -22.37
CA HIS A 60 -10.12 -24.45 -23.50
C HIS A 60 -8.76 -24.17 -24.16
N LEU A 61 -8.18 -22.99 -23.92
CA LEU A 61 -6.84 -22.61 -24.41
C LEU A 61 -5.73 -23.21 -23.53
N THR A 62 -5.73 -24.54 -23.36
CA THR A 62 -4.77 -25.23 -22.48
C THR A 62 -3.27 -24.97 -22.76
N PRO A 63 -2.83 -24.60 -23.99
CA PRO A 63 -1.44 -24.21 -24.23
C PRO A 63 -1.10 -22.75 -23.90
N LEU A 64 -2.08 -21.94 -23.46
CA LEU A 64 -1.90 -20.51 -23.21
C LEU A 64 -0.85 -20.28 -22.12
N GLN A 65 0.16 -19.48 -22.45
CA GLN A 65 1.28 -19.10 -21.60
C GLN A 65 1.19 -17.64 -21.16
N TYR A 66 0.67 -16.76 -22.01
CA TYR A 66 0.58 -15.33 -21.74
C TYR A 66 -0.84 -14.84 -22.00
N LEU A 67 -1.48 -14.31 -20.94
CA LEU A 67 -2.79 -13.69 -21.02
C LEU A 67 -2.70 -12.24 -20.52
N TYR A 68 -2.92 -11.30 -21.43
CA TYR A 68 -2.79 -9.88 -21.14
C TYR A 68 -4.12 -9.16 -21.32
N LEU A 69 -4.69 -8.74 -20.18
CA LEU A 69 -6.03 -8.16 -20.04
C LEU A 69 -5.99 -6.81 -19.31
N SER A 70 -4.83 -6.13 -19.33
CA SER A 70 -4.68 -4.82 -18.69
C SER A 70 -5.57 -3.75 -19.32
N ASP A 71 -5.93 -2.73 -18.55
CA ASP A 71 -6.78 -1.62 -19.01
C ASP A 71 -8.14 -2.09 -19.56
N ASN A 72 -8.90 -2.78 -18.71
CA ASN A 72 -10.25 -3.29 -19.00
C ASN A 72 -11.20 -2.97 -17.83
N GLN A 73 -12.39 -3.58 -17.83
CA GLN A 73 -13.43 -3.39 -16.80
C GLN A 73 -13.73 -4.70 -16.04
N ILE A 74 -12.75 -5.60 -15.96
CA ILE A 74 -12.91 -6.94 -15.36
C ILE A 74 -13.10 -6.80 -13.86
N ARG A 75 -14.11 -7.48 -13.31
CA ARG A 75 -14.45 -7.42 -11.88
C ARG A 75 -13.99 -8.64 -11.09
N GLU A 76 -13.84 -9.78 -11.76
CA GLU A 76 -13.58 -11.05 -11.10
C GLU A 76 -12.62 -11.89 -11.94
N ILE A 77 -11.78 -12.66 -11.23
CA ILE A 77 -10.96 -13.71 -11.83
C ILE A 77 -11.74 -15.01 -11.63
N PRO A 78 -12.24 -15.67 -12.68
CA PRO A 78 -13.01 -16.90 -12.53
C PRO A 78 -12.12 -18.02 -12.01
N GLU A 79 -12.62 -18.82 -11.06
CA GLU A 79 -11.87 -19.98 -10.54
C GLU A 79 -11.48 -20.95 -11.66
N ALA A 80 -12.32 -21.07 -12.69
CA ALA A 80 -12.05 -21.90 -13.87
C ALA A 80 -10.70 -21.57 -14.54
N LEU A 81 -10.20 -20.32 -14.44
CA LEU A 81 -8.93 -19.89 -15.04
C LEU A 81 -7.74 -20.78 -14.62
N THR A 82 -7.84 -21.48 -13.48
CA THR A 82 -6.83 -22.42 -12.99
C THR A 82 -6.59 -23.61 -13.90
N GLN A 83 -7.51 -23.89 -14.83
CA GLN A 83 -7.36 -24.93 -15.85
C GLN A 83 -6.28 -24.58 -16.89
N LEU A 84 -5.87 -23.31 -16.99
CA LEU A 84 -4.76 -22.88 -17.84
C LEU A 84 -3.40 -23.22 -17.20
N THR A 85 -3.13 -24.51 -17.02
CA THR A 85 -1.94 -25.01 -16.28
C THR A 85 -0.59 -24.63 -16.92
N SER A 86 -0.59 -24.23 -18.19
CA SER A 86 0.57 -23.72 -18.92
C SER A 86 0.84 -22.23 -18.69
N LEU A 87 -0.07 -21.50 -18.02
CA LEU A 87 0.01 -20.05 -17.90
C LEU A 87 1.23 -19.61 -17.09
N GLN A 88 2.08 -18.78 -17.70
CA GLN A 88 3.31 -18.25 -17.13
C GLN A 88 3.17 -16.77 -16.75
N SER A 89 2.33 -16.03 -17.46
CA SER A 89 2.11 -14.61 -17.20
C SER A 89 0.63 -14.26 -17.28
N LEU A 90 0.13 -13.58 -16.25
CA LEU A 90 -1.21 -13.03 -16.19
C LEU A 90 -1.13 -11.54 -15.87
N ASP A 91 -1.53 -10.70 -16.81
CA ASP A 91 -1.62 -9.25 -16.63
C ASP A 91 -3.09 -8.82 -16.53
N LEU A 92 -3.46 -8.32 -15.36
CA LEU A 92 -4.80 -7.83 -15.02
C LEU A 92 -4.73 -6.40 -14.44
N ARG A 93 -3.67 -5.65 -14.75
CA ARG A 93 -3.51 -4.26 -14.30
C ARG A 93 -4.67 -3.37 -14.74
N ASN A 94 -4.96 -2.32 -13.98
CA ASN A 94 -5.99 -1.33 -14.34
C ASN A 94 -7.34 -2.00 -14.67
N ASN A 95 -7.88 -2.74 -13.70
CA ASN A 95 -9.20 -3.38 -13.78
C ASN A 95 -10.01 -3.04 -12.52
N GLN A 96 -11.14 -3.72 -12.31
CA GLN A 96 -12.05 -3.51 -11.17
C GLN A 96 -12.08 -4.74 -10.26
N ILE A 97 -11.00 -5.53 -10.21
CA ILE A 97 -10.95 -6.80 -9.49
C ILE A 97 -10.96 -6.54 -7.98
N SER A 98 -11.92 -7.13 -7.26
CA SER A 98 -12.04 -6.96 -5.80
C SER A 98 -11.36 -8.08 -5.00
N GLU A 99 -11.18 -9.26 -5.60
CA GLU A 99 -10.70 -10.46 -4.92
C GLU A 99 -9.79 -11.30 -5.81
N ILE A 100 -8.82 -11.97 -5.20
CA ILE A 100 -8.00 -13.00 -5.85
C ILE A 100 -8.56 -14.34 -5.37
N PRO A 101 -9.05 -15.23 -6.25
CA PRO A 101 -9.56 -16.53 -5.82
C PRO A 101 -8.42 -17.39 -5.28
N GLU A 102 -8.65 -18.12 -4.18
CA GLU A 102 -7.66 -19.07 -3.62
C GLU A 102 -7.22 -20.10 -4.65
N ALA A 103 -8.15 -20.52 -5.52
CA ALA A 103 -7.92 -21.47 -6.59
C ALA A 103 -6.76 -21.04 -7.51
N LEU A 104 -6.49 -19.73 -7.67
CA LEU A 104 -5.39 -19.22 -8.51
C LEU A 104 -4.03 -19.81 -8.14
N ALA A 105 -3.87 -20.26 -6.89
CA ALA A 105 -2.72 -21.00 -6.39
C ALA A 105 -2.40 -22.30 -7.16
N HIS A 106 -3.36 -22.85 -7.91
CA HIS A 106 -3.18 -24.04 -8.75
C HIS A 106 -2.39 -23.77 -10.05
N LEU A 107 -2.21 -22.50 -10.44
CA LEU A 107 -1.40 -22.11 -11.61
C LEU A 107 0.10 -22.23 -11.29
N THR A 108 0.58 -23.43 -11.03
CA THR A 108 1.95 -23.68 -10.57
C THR A 108 3.03 -23.27 -11.59
N SER A 109 2.69 -23.08 -12.86
CA SER A 109 3.57 -22.55 -13.91
C SER A 109 3.72 -21.02 -13.89
N LEU A 110 2.88 -20.31 -13.13
CA LEU A 110 2.79 -18.85 -13.15
C LEU A 110 4.07 -18.22 -12.59
N ARG A 111 4.65 -17.29 -13.35
CA ARG A 111 5.88 -16.56 -13.04
C ARG A 111 5.63 -15.09 -12.79
N PHE A 112 4.66 -14.51 -13.49
CA PHE A 112 4.34 -13.09 -13.42
C PHE A 112 2.84 -12.92 -13.19
N LEU A 113 2.48 -12.26 -12.10
CA LEU A 113 1.10 -11.89 -11.78
C LEU A 113 1.04 -10.38 -11.53
N LEU A 114 0.41 -9.65 -12.46
CA LEU A 114 0.31 -8.20 -12.40
C LEU A 114 -1.13 -7.80 -12.07
N LEU A 115 -1.34 -7.20 -10.90
CA LEU A 115 -2.65 -6.88 -10.35
C LEU A 115 -2.73 -5.43 -9.83
N ASN A 116 -1.74 -4.58 -10.13
CA ASN A 116 -1.78 -3.18 -9.69
C ASN A 116 -2.96 -2.40 -10.29
N TYR A 117 -3.40 -1.37 -9.57
CA TYR A 117 -4.57 -0.56 -9.91
C TYR A 117 -5.84 -1.41 -10.06
N ASN A 118 -6.21 -2.10 -8.97
CA ASN A 118 -7.46 -2.85 -8.83
C ASN A 118 -8.12 -2.47 -7.48
N GLN A 119 -9.12 -3.24 -7.06
CA GLN A 119 -9.88 -3.03 -5.82
C GLN A 119 -9.63 -4.14 -4.79
N ILE A 120 -8.50 -4.84 -4.88
CA ILE A 120 -8.17 -6.02 -4.08
C ILE A 120 -7.97 -5.63 -2.61
N ARG A 121 -8.70 -6.28 -1.72
CA ARG A 121 -8.62 -6.04 -0.26
C ARG A 121 -7.73 -7.03 0.47
N GLU A 122 -7.63 -8.25 -0.04
CA GLU A 122 -6.91 -9.33 0.62
C GLU A 122 -6.07 -10.13 -0.37
N ILE A 123 -4.89 -10.52 0.09
CA ILE A 123 -4.02 -11.50 -0.59
C ILE A 123 -4.25 -12.86 0.08
N PRO A 124 -4.76 -13.88 -0.64
CA PRO A 124 -4.95 -15.22 -0.07
C PRO A 124 -3.63 -15.88 0.31
N GLU A 125 -3.59 -16.58 1.44
CA GLU A 125 -2.40 -17.35 1.86
C GLU A 125 -2.07 -18.45 0.85
N ALA A 126 -3.08 -19.01 0.18
CA ALA A 126 -2.93 -20.04 -0.84
C ALA A 126 -1.97 -19.64 -1.97
N LEU A 127 -1.83 -18.35 -2.31
CA LEU A 127 -0.89 -17.89 -3.34
C LEU A 127 0.57 -18.24 -3.01
N ALA A 128 0.90 -18.54 -1.76
CA ALA A 128 2.22 -19.06 -1.38
C ALA A 128 2.57 -20.41 -2.05
N HIS A 129 1.58 -21.14 -2.61
CA HIS A 129 1.80 -22.35 -3.39
C HIS A 129 2.28 -22.09 -4.83
N LEU A 130 2.29 -20.83 -5.29
CA LEU A 130 2.85 -20.46 -6.59
C LEU A 130 4.38 -20.48 -6.53
N VAL A 131 4.96 -21.68 -6.48
CA VAL A 131 6.40 -21.91 -6.26
C VAL A 131 7.31 -21.32 -7.34
N ASN A 132 6.77 -21.07 -8.53
CA ASN A 132 7.49 -20.49 -9.66
C ASN A 132 7.26 -18.98 -9.82
N LEU A 133 6.46 -18.36 -8.93
CA LEU A 133 6.15 -16.93 -9.01
C LEU A 133 7.40 -16.11 -8.73
N LYS A 134 7.78 -15.28 -9.70
CA LYS A 134 8.95 -14.41 -9.65
C LYS A 134 8.56 -12.97 -9.33
N LEU A 135 7.39 -12.55 -9.79
CA LEU A 135 6.91 -11.18 -9.65
C LEU A 135 5.41 -11.16 -9.34
N LEU A 136 5.05 -10.39 -8.31
CA LEU A 136 3.67 -10.14 -7.89
C LEU A 136 3.49 -8.64 -7.66
N VAL A 137 2.87 -7.96 -8.62
CA VAL A 137 2.68 -6.50 -8.55
C VAL A 137 1.28 -6.19 -8.05
N LEU A 138 1.19 -5.47 -6.92
CA LEU A 138 -0.06 -5.22 -6.19
C LEU A 138 -0.28 -3.73 -5.87
N GLU A 139 0.57 -2.83 -6.37
CA GLU A 139 0.46 -1.39 -6.14
C GLU A 139 -0.97 -0.87 -6.37
N ASN A 140 -1.36 0.17 -5.62
CA ASN A 140 -2.65 0.83 -5.80
C ASN A 140 -3.86 -0.11 -5.68
N ASN A 141 -3.79 -1.04 -4.72
CA ASN A 141 -4.93 -1.80 -4.21
C ASN A 141 -5.20 -1.45 -2.73
N PRO A 142 -6.46 -1.50 -2.26
CA PRO A 142 -6.83 -1.27 -0.87
C PRO A 142 -6.55 -2.49 0.04
N ILE A 143 -5.35 -3.08 -0.06
CA ILE A 143 -4.99 -4.30 0.68
C ILE A 143 -4.86 -4.00 2.18
N THR A 144 -5.57 -4.78 3.01
CA THR A 144 -5.61 -4.59 4.47
C THR A 144 -4.90 -5.70 5.24
N ASN A 145 -4.82 -6.89 4.64
CA ASN A 145 -4.34 -8.08 5.33
C ASN A 145 -2.80 -8.22 5.33
N VAL A 146 -2.10 -7.40 4.53
CA VAL A 146 -0.63 -7.23 4.48
C VAL A 146 -0.27 -5.74 4.57
N PRO A 147 0.66 -5.35 5.45
CA PRO A 147 1.12 -3.97 5.57
C PRO A 147 1.69 -3.43 4.25
N PRO A 148 1.39 -2.17 3.87
CA PRO A 148 1.95 -1.54 2.67
C PRO A 148 3.47 -1.52 2.66
N GLU A 149 4.13 -1.52 3.83
CA GLU A 149 5.59 -1.58 3.94
C GLU A 149 6.15 -2.90 3.44
N ILE A 150 5.38 -3.99 3.44
CA ILE A 150 5.80 -5.29 2.90
C ILE A 150 5.50 -5.36 1.40
N ILE A 151 4.35 -4.81 0.98
CA ILE A 151 3.96 -4.76 -0.42
C ILE A 151 4.91 -3.86 -1.23
N ARG A 152 5.22 -2.66 -0.71
CA ARG A 152 6.06 -1.64 -1.37
C ARG A 152 7.56 -1.84 -1.14
N GLN A 153 7.98 -2.95 -0.52
CA GLN A 153 9.40 -3.24 -0.23
C GLN A 153 10.16 -3.77 -1.47
N GLY A 154 9.80 -3.27 -2.65
CA GLY A 154 10.56 -3.44 -3.89
C GLY A 154 11.92 -2.75 -3.81
N TRP A 155 13.02 -3.52 -3.90
CA TRP A 155 14.39 -2.99 -3.91
C TRP A 155 14.79 -2.70 -5.37
N GLY A 156 14.72 -1.44 -5.81
CA GLY A 156 15.24 -1.09 -7.13
C GLY A 156 14.97 0.35 -7.58
N LYS A 157 15.82 0.86 -8.47
CA LYS A 157 15.77 2.22 -9.03
C LYS A 157 14.69 2.39 -10.13
N GLU A 158 13.95 1.34 -10.45
CA GLU A 158 12.98 1.31 -11.55
C GLU A 158 11.58 0.96 -11.06
N ILE A 159 10.58 1.55 -11.72
CA ILE A 159 9.15 1.54 -11.36
C ILE A 159 8.52 0.14 -11.40
N TRP A 160 9.24 -0.88 -11.87
CA TRP A 160 8.75 -2.25 -12.07
C TRP A 160 9.21 -3.26 -11.02
N ASP A 161 10.03 -2.85 -10.04
CA ASP A 161 10.59 -3.75 -9.00
C ASP A 161 9.65 -3.96 -7.80
N ASP A 162 8.33 -4.06 -8.04
CA ASP A 162 7.37 -4.37 -6.99
C ASP A 162 7.48 -5.85 -6.58
N GLY A 163 8.31 -6.08 -5.56
CA GLY A 163 8.15 -7.15 -4.58
C GLY A 163 8.62 -8.54 -5.03
N ASN A 164 9.58 -9.08 -4.28
CA ASN A 164 9.78 -10.51 -4.17
C ASN A 164 8.53 -11.11 -3.48
N PRO A 165 7.69 -11.93 -4.15
CA PRO A 165 6.45 -12.48 -3.57
C PRO A 165 6.65 -13.17 -2.21
N GLN A 166 7.87 -13.66 -1.96
CA GLN A 166 8.24 -14.45 -0.81
C GLN A 166 8.20 -13.62 0.47
N ALA A 167 8.38 -12.30 0.43
CA ALA A 167 8.22 -11.44 1.59
C ALA A 167 6.74 -11.37 2.04
N ILE A 168 5.84 -11.21 1.07
CA ILE A 168 4.38 -11.22 1.28
C ILE A 168 3.95 -12.59 1.82
N PHE A 169 4.36 -13.67 1.16
CA PHE A 169 4.00 -15.03 1.58
C PHE A 169 4.58 -15.40 2.94
N SER A 170 5.83 -15.01 3.23
CA SER A 170 6.45 -15.18 4.54
C SER A 170 5.68 -14.42 5.62
N TYR A 171 5.20 -13.22 5.32
CA TYR A 171 4.38 -12.45 6.25
C TYR A 171 3.03 -13.14 6.50
N LEU A 172 2.32 -13.53 5.45
CA LEU A 172 1.01 -14.20 5.55
C LEU A 172 1.11 -15.50 6.37
N LYS A 173 2.11 -16.35 6.08
CA LYS A 173 2.37 -17.59 6.81
C LYS A 173 2.72 -17.37 8.30
N ASN A 174 3.36 -16.25 8.63
CA ASN A 174 3.80 -15.93 9.99
C ASN A 174 2.89 -14.96 10.75
N LYS A 175 1.75 -14.55 10.15
CA LYS A 175 0.81 -13.55 10.67
C LYS A 175 0.30 -13.85 12.09
N ALA A 176 0.41 -15.11 12.53
CA ALA A 176 -0.13 -15.60 13.79
C ALA A 176 0.68 -15.31 15.08
N LYS A 177 1.67 -14.40 15.14
CA LYS A 177 2.56 -14.37 16.34
C LYS A 177 2.46 -13.21 17.32
N ARG A 178 2.14 -11.97 16.95
CA ARG A 178 1.79 -10.84 17.86
C ARG A 178 1.60 -9.54 17.04
N PRO A 179 0.71 -8.63 17.45
CA PRO A 179 0.76 -7.25 16.96
C PRO A 179 2.09 -6.60 17.37
N LEU A 180 2.62 -5.69 16.53
CA LEU A 180 3.89 -5.00 16.80
C LEU A 180 3.84 -4.17 18.09
N ASN A 181 2.65 -3.63 18.42
CA ASN A 181 2.38 -2.79 19.61
C ASN A 181 3.45 -1.71 19.87
N GLU A 182 4.03 -1.17 18.80
CA GLU A 182 5.06 -0.13 18.87
C GLU A 182 4.58 1.10 18.11
N LEU A 183 4.65 2.28 18.74
CA LEU A 183 4.17 3.53 18.18
C LEU A 183 5.24 4.62 18.25
N LYS A 184 5.39 5.35 17.14
CA LYS A 184 6.20 6.58 17.08
C LYS A 184 5.35 7.75 17.55
N VAL A 185 5.78 8.47 18.59
CA VAL A 185 5.11 9.67 19.11
C VAL A 185 6.01 10.88 18.84
N LEU A 186 5.52 11.88 18.11
CA LEU A 186 6.27 13.09 17.79
C LEU A 186 5.73 14.27 18.59
N LEU A 187 6.59 14.92 19.36
CA LEU A 187 6.28 16.17 20.03
C LEU A 187 6.61 17.33 19.08
N VAL A 188 5.58 18.06 18.66
CA VAL A 188 5.68 19.16 17.70
C VAL A 188 5.06 20.43 18.26
N GLY A 189 5.37 21.58 17.66
CA GLY A 189 4.98 22.89 18.16
C GLY A 189 6.16 23.85 18.20
N GLU A 190 5.86 25.14 18.38
CA GLU A 190 6.84 26.21 18.33
C GLU A 190 8.02 26.05 19.32
N GLY A 191 9.08 26.82 19.09
CA GLY A 191 10.20 26.88 20.01
C GLY A 191 9.75 27.27 21.43
N ASP A 192 10.33 26.62 22.43
CA ASP A 192 10.16 26.93 23.86
C ASP A 192 8.72 26.77 24.43
N VAL A 193 7.82 26.09 23.71
CA VAL A 193 6.46 25.79 24.21
C VAL A 193 6.41 24.75 25.34
N GLY A 194 7.56 24.15 25.70
CA GLY A 194 7.69 23.20 26.81
C GLY A 194 7.52 21.73 26.45
N LYS A 195 7.84 21.32 25.22
CA LYS A 195 7.82 19.91 24.76
C LYS A 195 8.63 18.99 25.69
N THR A 196 9.87 19.36 25.97
CA THR A 196 10.77 18.61 26.86
C THR A 196 10.23 18.54 28.30
N SER A 197 9.67 19.65 28.81
CA SER A 197 9.05 19.68 30.13
C SER A 197 7.83 18.76 30.22
N LEU A 198 7.00 18.73 29.18
CA LEU A 198 5.86 17.81 29.08
C LEU A 198 6.34 16.35 29.10
N LEU A 199 7.38 16.03 28.31
CA LEU A 199 7.92 14.68 28.24
C LEU A 199 8.47 14.21 29.60
N LYS A 200 9.29 15.03 30.27
CA LYS A 200 9.79 14.72 31.62
C LYS A 200 8.67 14.57 32.63
N ARG A 201 7.61 15.38 32.53
CA ARG A 201 6.44 15.27 33.39
C ARG A 201 5.70 13.96 33.17
N LEU A 202 5.52 13.52 31.93
CA LEU A 202 4.86 12.25 31.59
C LEU A 202 5.69 11.03 32.05
N LEU A 203 7.00 11.06 31.84
CA LEU A 203 7.87 9.89 32.09
C LEU A 203 8.30 9.76 33.55
N HIS A 204 8.58 10.89 34.20
CA HIS A 204 9.25 10.90 35.49
C HIS A 204 8.49 11.70 36.55
N ASN A 205 7.35 12.29 36.19
CA ASN A 205 6.59 13.18 37.06
C ASN A 205 7.40 14.40 37.57
N THR A 206 8.45 14.81 36.84
CA THR A 206 9.34 15.93 37.22
C THR A 206 9.05 17.20 36.40
N PHE A 207 9.43 18.35 36.95
CA PHE A 207 9.37 19.65 36.27
C PHE A 207 10.58 20.49 36.68
N ASN A 208 11.20 21.16 35.69
CA ASN A 208 12.29 22.09 35.89
C ASN A 208 11.96 23.40 35.17
N SER A 209 11.84 24.49 35.91
CA SER A 209 11.54 25.81 35.35
C SER A 209 12.71 26.42 34.59
N GLY A 210 13.94 25.96 34.85
CA GLY A 210 15.17 26.35 34.14
C GLY A 210 15.61 25.35 33.08
N GLU A 211 14.69 24.55 32.53
CA GLU A 211 15.03 23.52 31.55
C GLU A 211 15.70 24.15 30.31
N PRO A 212 16.94 23.74 29.95
CA PRO A 212 17.60 24.25 28.76
C PRO A 212 16.88 23.77 27.50
N LYS A 213 17.06 24.50 26.39
CA LYS A 213 16.55 24.06 25.10
C LYS A 213 17.23 22.75 24.70
N THR A 214 16.44 21.73 24.36
CA THR A 214 16.97 20.47 23.82
C THR A 214 17.82 20.74 22.58
N PRO A 215 19.09 20.29 22.54
CA PRO A 215 19.90 20.34 21.35
C PRO A 215 19.45 19.24 20.39
N GLY A 216 19.04 19.62 19.18
CA GLY A 216 18.68 18.65 18.16
C GLY A 216 17.41 17.85 18.47
N ILE A 217 17.52 16.52 18.43
CA ILE A 217 16.41 15.58 18.63
C ILE A 217 16.78 14.66 19.78
N ASN A 218 15.88 14.52 20.76
CA ASN A 218 15.99 13.53 21.82
C ASN A 218 14.99 12.39 21.58
N LEU A 219 15.45 11.14 21.74
CA LEU A 219 14.64 9.94 21.58
C LEU A 219 14.54 9.20 22.91
N GLU A 220 13.33 9.08 23.43
CA GLU A 220 13.08 8.34 24.66
C GLU A 220 12.09 7.20 24.43
N LYS A 221 12.37 6.05 25.03
CA LYS A 221 11.48 4.89 24.97
C LYS A 221 10.63 4.86 26.21
N TRP A 222 9.32 4.77 26.03
CA TRP A 222 8.37 4.67 27.12
C TRP A 222 7.55 3.40 27.01
N GLN A 223 7.65 2.55 28.03
CA GLN A 223 6.76 1.43 28.24
C GLN A 223 5.59 1.91 29.11
N LEU A 224 4.36 1.83 28.60
CA LEU A 224 3.19 2.29 29.36
C LEU A 224 2.97 1.37 30.57
N PRO A 225 2.96 1.89 31.82
CA PRO A 225 2.82 1.05 33.01
C PRO A 225 1.52 0.22 33.02
N GLN A 226 0.42 0.80 32.50
CA GLN A 226 -0.90 0.17 32.41
C GLN A 226 -1.04 -0.77 31.20
N LYS A 227 -0.13 -0.68 30.22
CA LYS A 227 -0.14 -1.43 28.95
C LYS A 227 1.30 -1.82 28.56
N PRO A 228 1.91 -2.76 29.29
CA PRO A 228 3.33 -3.10 29.12
C PRO A 228 3.61 -3.86 27.82
N ASP A 229 2.58 -4.19 27.06
CA ASP A 229 2.68 -4.71 25.70
C ASP A 229 2.87 -3.59 24.66
N ILE A 230 2.59 -2.33 25.01
CA ILE A 230 2.69 -1.16 24.11
C ILE A 230 3.96 -0.35 24.40
N ARG A 231 4.84 -0.25 23.41
CA ARG A 231 6.05 0.58 23.45
C ARG A 231 5.85 1.87 22.66
N LEU A 232 6.16 3.00 23.29
CA LEU A 232 6.17 4.31 22.65
C LEU A 232 7.61 4.76 22.42
N ASN A 233 7.95 5.19 21.21
CA ASN A 233 9.19 5.88 20.89
C ASN A 233 8.87 7.38 20.79
N LEU A 234 9.25 8.15 21.81
CA LEU A 234 8.99 9.57 21.93
C LEU A 234 10.11 10.36 21.25
N TRP A 235 9.75 11.22 20.30
CA TRP A 235 10.66 12.10 19.58
C TRP A 235 10.41 13.54 20.02
N ASP A 236 11.34 14.08 20.81
CA ASP A 236 11.34 15.50 21.22
C ASP A 236 12.23 16.30 20.29
N PHE A 237 11.59 17.09 19.42
CA PHE A 237 12.27 18.01 18.52
C PHE A 237 12.61 19.29 19.28
N GLY A 238 13.90 19.58 19.44
CA GLY A 238 14.39 20.73 20.19
C GLY A 238 13.84 22.06 19.68
N GLY A 239 13.68 23.03 20.59
CA GLY A 239 13.07 24.34 20.32
C GLY A 239 13.90 25.30 19.45
N GLN A 240 14.84 24.80 18.66
CA GLN A 240 15.71 25.63 17.82
C GLN A 240 15.04 25.92 16.48
N LYS A 241 14.89 27.22 16.14
CA LYS A 241 14.26 27.68 14.89
C LYS A 241 14.91 27.10 13.61
N VAL A 242 16.19 26.74 13.67
CA VAL A 242 16.97 26.17 12.55
C VAL A 242 16.49 24.76 12.18
N MET A 243 15.81 24.04 13.07
CA MET A 243 15.31 22.67 12.80
C MET A 243 13.90 22.60 12.19
N GLN A 244 13.22 23.73 12.00
CA GLN A 244 11.86 23.74 11.43
C GLN A 244 11.80 23.12 10.03
N THR A 245 12.83 23.35 9.19
CA THR A 245 12.95 22.71 7.86
C THR A 245 13.32 21.23 7.95
N THR A 246 14.02 20.79 9.01
CA THR A 246 14.38 19.38 9.17
C THR A 246 13.22 18.52 9.68
N HIS A 247 12.22 19.10 10.34
CA HIS A 247 11.09 18.34 10.89
C HIS A 247 10.32 17.56 9.83
N GLN A 248 10.17 18.09 8.62
CA GLN A 248 9.48 17.43 7.52
C GLN A 248 10.06 16.03 7.19
N PHE A 249 11.37 15.82 7.42
CA PHE A 249 12.01 14.52 7.18
C PHE A 249 11.65 13.47 8.21
N PHE A 250 11.13 13.88 9.37
CA PHE A 250 10.77 12.97 10.46
C PHE A 250 9.26 12.80 10.62
N LEU A 251 8.44 13.67 10.05
CA LEU A 251 6.99 13.49 10.03
C LEU A 251 6.66 12.31 9.09
N THR A 252 5.92 11.34 9.62
CA THR A 252 5.59 10.10 8.92
C THR A 252 4.15 9.68 9.23
N LYS A 253 3.53 8.91 8.34
CA LYS A 253 2.28 8.18 8.64
C LYS A 253 2.51 7.18 9.79
N ARG A 254 1.43 6.62 10.34
CA ARG A 254 1.45 5.64 11.44
C ARG A 254 2.19 6.15 12.69
N SER A 255 2.01 7.43 12.98
CA SER A 255 2.59 8.09 14.15
C SER A 255 1.48 8.71 15.01
N LEU A 256 1.78 9.08 16.25
CA LEU A 256 0.93 9.92 17.09
C LEU A 256 1.60 11.28 17.25
N TYR A 257 0.88 12.36 16.96
CA TYR A 257 1.40 13.72 17.10
C TYR A 257 0.89 14.37 18.38
N LEU A 258 1.80 14.85 19.22
CA LEU A 258 1.50 15.70 20.37
C LEU A 258 1.86 17.14 19.99
N LEU A 259 0.85 17.94 19.61
CA LEU A 259 1.04 19.35 19.29
C LEU A 259 0.97 20.17 20.57
N VAL A 260 2.13 20.61 21.05
CA VAL A 260 2.27 21.36 22.29
C VAL A 260 2.15 22.85 22.01
N LEU A 261 1.20 23.50 22.68
CA LEU A 261 0.95 24.93 22.58
C LEU A 261 1.29 25.60 23.92
N ASP A 262 1.73 26.84 23.86
CA ASP A 262 1.83 27.69 25.05
C ASP A 262 0.53 28.48 25.20
N ASN A 263 -0.28 28.17 26.22
CA ASN A 263 -1.58 28.83 26.41
C ASN A 263 -1.46 30.32 26.76
N ARG A 264 -0.26 30.81 27.06
CA ARG A 264 0.00 32.24 27.29
C ARG A 264 0.19 33.00 25.97
N LYS A 265 0.39 32.29 24.86
CA LYS A 265 0.57 32.83 23.53
C LYS A 265 -0.72 32.74 22.73
N ASN A 266 -0.93 33.70 21.83
CA ASN A 266 -2.05 33.64 20.90
C ASN A 266 -1.82 32.60 19.78
N GLU A 267 -2.86 32.37 18.98
CA GLU A 267 -2.87 31.39 17.89
C GLU A 267 -1.77 31.64 16.84
N GLN A 268 -1.57 32.90 16.44
CA GLN A 268 -0.49 33.31 15.51
C GLN A 268 0.90 33.03 16.07
N GLN A 269 1.13 33.28 17.36
CA GLN A 269 2.40 33.04 18.03
C GLN A 269 2.68 31.54 18.23
N ASN A 270 1.63 30.75 18.45
CA ASN A 270 1.73 29.29 18.51
C ASN A 270 1.81 28.63 17.13
N ARG A 271 1.46 29.38 16.06
CA ARG A 271 1.44 28.91 14.67
C ARG A 271 0.62 27.62 14.51
N LEU A 272 -0.54 27.57 15.17
CA LEU A 272 -1.39 26.38 15.25
C LEU A 272 -1.74 25.82 13.86
N GLU A 273 -2.29 26.67 12.98
CA GLU A 273 -2.65 26.25 11.62
C GLU A 273 -1.46 25.71 10.83
N TYR A 274 -0.28 26.33 10.98
CA TYR A 274 0.93 25.89 10.29
C TYR A 274 1.31 24.48 10.70
N TRP A 275 1.32 24.18 12.00
CA TRP A 275 1.64 22.84 12.49
C TRP A 275 0.61 21.81 12.08
N LEU A 276 -0.68 22.14 12.12
CA LEU A 276 -1.73 21.24 11.67
C LEU A 276 -1.61 20.91 10.18
N LYS A 277 -1.41 21.93 9.32
CA LYS A 277 -1.18 21.72 7.87
C LYS A 277 0.06 20.89 7.60
N LEU A 278 1.13 21.10 8.38
CA LEU A 278 2.37 20.33 8.25
C LEU A 278 2.15 18.85 8.64
N ILE A 279 1.44 18.60 9.73
CA ILE A 279 1.08 17.23 10.17
C ILE A 279 0.15 16.57 9.14
N GLU A 280 -0.85 17.28 8.63
CA GLU A 280 -1.77 16.77 7.62
C GLU A 280 -1.01 16.36 6.35
N THR A 281 -0.09 17.20 5.90
CA THR A 281 0.70 16.98 4.68
C THR A 281 1.60 15.74 4.79
N TYR A 282 2.34 15.56 5.89
CA TYR A 282 3.35 14.49 6.01
C TYR A 282 2.91 13.30 6.88
N GLY A 283 2.10 13.56 7.89
CA GLY A 283 1.53 12.56 8.79
C GLY A 283 0.26 11.88 8.26
N GLY A 284 -0.41 12.48 7.27
CA GLY A 284 -1.68 11.98 6.74
C GLY A 284 -2.74 11.83 7.83
N ASN A 285 -3.42 10.67 7.87
CA ASN A 285 -4.48 10.40 8.85
C ASN A 285 -3.98 10.00 10.25
N SER A 286 -2.73 10.35 10.58
CA SER A 286 -2.16 10.06 11.89
C SER A 286 -2.86 10.89 12.98
N PRO A 287 -3.21 10.30 14.15
CA PRO A 287 -3.89 11.04 15.21
C PRO A 287 -3.05 12.22 15.74
N VAL A 288 -3.74 13.31 16.10
CA VAL A 288 -3.14 14.51 16.71
C VAL A 288 -3.84 14.79 18.04
N ILE A 289 -3.05 14.97 19.10
CA ILE A 289 -3.51 15.44 20.40
C ILE A 289 -2.93 16.84 20.62
N ILE A 290 -3.79 17.83 20.83
CA ILE A 290 -3.37 19.19 21.16
C ILE A 290 -3.20 19.28 22.68
N VAL A 291 -2.02 19.71 23.11
CA VAL A 291 -1.65 19.85 24.52
C VAL A 291 -1.38 21.30 24.83
N GLY A 292 -2.26 21.93 25.59
CA GLY A 292 -2.05 23.28 26.12
C GLY A 292 -1.16 23.25 27.36
N ASN A 293 0.03 23.82 27.27
CA ASN A 293 0.96 23.96 28.39
C ASN A 293 0.77 25.32 29.07
N CYS A 294 0.75 25.32 30.41
CA CYS A 294 0.59 26.53 31.24
C CYS A 294 1.67 26.71 32.31
N ALA A 295 2.77 25.95 32.33
CA ALA A 295 3.70 26.00 33.47
C ALA A 295 4.43 27.36 33.60
N GLY A 296 4.07 28.12 34.64
CA GLY A 296 4.66 29.38 35.11
C GLY A 296 4.12 29.75 36.50
N SER A 297 4.80 30.65 37.22
CA SER A 297 4.52 31.02 38.62
C SER A 297 3.19 31.73 38.90
N SER A 298 2.38 31.99 37.87
CA SER A 298 1.02 32.53 37.97
C SER A 298 0.06 31.46 37.48
N GLY A 299 -0.73 30.90 38.40
CA GLY A 299 -1.64 29.77 38.16
C GLY A 299 -2.86 30.07 37.30
N PHE A 300 -2.75 30.95 36.29
CA PHE A 300 -3.84 31.26 35.37
C PHE A 300 -3.51 30.73 33.97
N CYS A 301 -4.15 29.61 33.60
CA CYS A 301 -4.46 29.32 32.21
C CYS A 301 -5.69 30.16 31.84
N VAL A 302 -5.65 30.91 30.73
CA VAL A 302 -6.86 31.43 30.07
C VAL A 302 -7.30 30.42 29.02
#